data_AF-A0A6N3HR67-F1
#
_entry.id   AF-A0A6N3HR67-F1
#
_cell.length_a   1.000
_cell.length_b   1.000
_cell.length_c   1.000
_cell.angle_alpha   90.00
_cell.angle_beta   90.00
_cell.angle_gamma   90.00
#
_symmetry.space_group_name_H-M   'P 1'
#
loop_
_entity.id
_entity.type
_entity.pdbx_description
1 polymer ?
#
loop_
_entity_poly.entity_id
_entity_poly.type
_entity_poly.pdbx_seq_one_letter_code
_entity_poly.pdbx_strand_id
1 'polypeptide(L)'
;MNYYFSKSELGFYCDEVNEAIPTDAVEISEDVYLSLLEGQSKGKFISADSAGTPVLTDPPEPTQVELVAQAEDKRTALMEEANASIIPLQDAADLDIATDEEMESLRAWKRYRVLLNRVDTSKVPDIEWPDKPE
;
A
#
# COMPACT_ATOMS: atom_id res chain seq x y z
N MET A 1 22.76 8.28 -28.66
CA MET A 1 21.81 7.72 -27.69
C MET A 1 20.39 7.97 -28.17
N ASN A 2 19.73 6.92 -28.65
CA ASN A 2 18.31 6.94 -29.00
C ASN A 2 17.53 6.13 -27.98
N TYR A 3 16.37 6.62 -27.59
CA TYR A 3 15.48 5.96 -26.64
C TYR A 3 14.34 5.29 -27.38
N TYR A 4 13.94 4.13 -26.90
CA TYR A 4 12.84 3.35 -27.44
C TYR A 4 11.91 2.90 -26.32
N PHE A 5 10.64 2.71 -26.63
CA PHE A 5 9.64 2.18 -25.70
C PHE A 5 8.96 0.95 -26.30
N SER A 6 9.02 -0.18 -25.60
CA SER A 6 8.28 -1.39 -25.96
C SER A 6 6.93 -1.41 -25.25
N LYS A 7 5.85 -1.47 -26.03
CA LYS A 7 4.48 -1.53 -25.48
C LYS A 7 4.14 -2.88 -24.84
N SER A 8 4.73 -3.98 -25.31
CA SER A 8 4.48 -5.32 -24.76
C SER A 8 5.15 -5.52 -23.41
N GLU A 9 6.29 -4.86 -23.20
CA GLU A 9 7.04 -4.93 -21.95
C GLU A 9 6.81 -3.72 -21.04
N LEU A 10 6.15 -2.66 -21.55
CA LEU A 10 6.01 -1.37 -20.90
C LEU A 10 7.35 -0.82 -20.40
N GLY A 11 8.40 -1.03 -21.20
CA GLY A 11 9.79 -0.79 -20.82
C GLY A 11 10.53 0.12 -21.80
N PHE A 12 11.50 0.87 -21.27
CA PHE A 12 12.42 1.67 -22.07
C PHE A 12 13.68 0.91 -22.45
N TYR A 13 14.18 1.22 -23.64
CA TYR A 13 15.37 0.65 -24.25
C TYR A 13 16.26 1.76 -24.79
N CYS A 14 17.56 1.53 -24.82
CA CYS A 14 18.55 2.45 -25.35
C CYS A 14 19.55 1.71 -26.25
N ASP A 15 19.83 2.23 -27.44
CA ASP A 15 20.76 1.63 -28.41
C ASP A 15 22.21 1.52 -27.92
N GLU A 16 22.63 2.37 -26.99
CA GLU A 16 23.97 2.31 -26.39
C GLU A 16 24.07 1.33 -25.22
N VAL A 17 22.94 0.99 -24.58
CA VAL A 17 22.91 0.16 -23.35
C VAL A 17 22.39 -1.25 -23.64
N ASN A 18 21.44 -1.40 -24.55
CA ASN A 18 20.77 -2.65 -24.84
C ASN A 18 21.23 -3.21 -26.20
N GLU A 19 21.85 -4.40 -26.19
CA GLU A 19 22.27 -5.10 -27.41
C GLU A 19 21.10 -5.56 -28.29
N ALA A 20 19.95 -5.82 -27.67
CA ALA A 20 18.72 -6.21 -28.34
C ALA A 20 17.59 -5.28 -27.91
N ILE A 21 16.91 -4.71 -28.90
CA ILE A 21 15.73 -3.87 -28.73
C ILE A 21 14.52 -4.67 -29.26
N PRO A 22 13.42 -4.76 -28.48
CA PRO A 22 12.21 -5.44 -28.94
C PRO A 22 11.70 -4.90 -30.28
N THR A 23 11.17 -5.79 -31.13
CA THR A 23 10.69 -5.41 -32.47
C THR A 23 9.44 -4.53 -32.43
N ASP A 24 8.72 -4.53 -31.30
CA ASP A 24 7.57 -3.67 -31.08
C ASP A 24 7.95 -2.31 -30.46
N ALA A 25 9.24 -2.07 -30.22
CA ALA A 25 9.71 -0.84 -29.62
C ALA A 25 9.63 0.32 -30.62
N VAL A 26 9.06 1.43 -30.16
CA VAL A 26 8.96 2.68 -30.92
C VAL A 26 10.00 3.66 -30.42
N GLU A 27 10.71 4.33 -31.32
CA GLU A 27 11.66 5.38 -30.96
C GLU A 27 10.90 6.58 -30.34
N ILE A 28 11.45 7.12 -29.25
CA ILE A 28 10.93 8.29 -28.55
C ILE A 28 12.04 9.32 -28.38
N SER A 29 11.67 10.60 -28.28
CA SER A 29 12.66 11.64 -27.99
C SER A 29 13.14 11.57 -26.54
N GLU A 30 14.35 12.09 -26.30
CA GLU A 30 14.89 12.25 -24.95
C GLU A 30 13.97 13.08 -24.05
N ASP A 31 13.36 14.14 -24.58
CA ASP A 31 12.39 14.96 -23.82
C ASP A 31 11.17 14.14 -23.36
N VAL A 32 10.65 13.25 -24.21
CA VAL A 32 9.54 12.35 -23.86
C VAL A 32 9.99 11.36 -22.80
N TYR A 33 11.14 10.73 -22.98
CA TYR A 33 11.72 9.81 -22.00
C TYR A 33 11.87 10.47 -20.62
N LEU A 34 12.48 11.66 -20.54
CA LEU A 34 12.67 12.38 -19.29
C LEU A 34 11.34 12.81 -18.65
N SER A 35 10.37 13.27 -19.45
CA SER A 35 9.05 13.65 -18.96
C SER A 35 8.28 12.46 -18.37
N LEU A 36 8.42 11.28 -18.96
CA LEU A 36 7.81 10.03 -18.47
C LEU A 36 8.45 9.58 -17.15
N LEU A 37 9.79 9.65 -17.04
CA LEU A 37 10.49 9.37 -15.80
C LEU A 37 10.11 10.35 -14.68
N GLU A 38 9.98 11.64 -14.99
CA GLU A 38 9.49 12.64 -14.04
C GLU A 38 8.07 12.28 -13.58
N GLY A 39 7.17 11.94 -14.51
CA GLY A 39 5.82 11.48 -14.19
C GLY A 39 5.81 10.25 -13.30
N GLN A 40 6.64 9.26 -13.59
CA GLN A 40 6.78 8.06 -12.79
C GLN A 40 7.28 8.37 -11.37
N SER A 41 8.25 9.28 -11.22
CA SER A 41 8.72 9.74 -9.91
C SER A 41 7.64 10.48 -9.10
N LYS A 42 6.61 10.99 -9.77
CA LYS A 42 5.41 11.59 -9.16
C LYS A 42 4.28 10.57 -8.92
N GLY A 43 4.55 9.27 -9.09
CA GLY A 43 3.60 8.18 -8.80
C GLY A 43 2.66 7.82 -9.95
N LYS A 44 2.88 8.33 -11.17
CA LYS A 44 2.12 7.91 -12.36
C LYS A 44 2.68 6.60 -12.92
N PHE A 45 1.85 5.86 -13.63
CA PHE A 45 2.26 4.66 -14.36
C PHE A 45 2.53 5.02 -15.82
N ILE A 46 3.59 4.47 -16.39
CA ILE A 46 3.85 4.54 -17.81
C ILE A 46 3.10 3.37 -18.46
N SER A 47 2.19 3.69 -19.35
CA SER A 47 1.39 2.74 -20.12
C SER A 47 1.55 3.00 -21.60
N ALA A 48 1.02 2.12 -22.44
CA ALA A 48 0.96 2.30 -23.88
C ALA A 48 -0.46 2.71 -24.30
N ASP A 49 -0.59 3.75 -25.13
CA ASP A 49 -1.86 4.08 -25.76
C ASP A 49 -2.22 3.07 -26.89
N SER A 50 -3.34 3.29 -27.57
CA SER A 50 -3.77 2.42 -28.68
C SER A 50 -2.81 2.39 -29.87
N ALA A 51 -1.93 3.40 -30.01
CA ALA A 51 -0.90 3.45 -31.03
C ALA A 51 0.41 2.78 -30.59
N GLY A 52 0.55 2.42 -29.30
CA GLY A 52 1.78 1.88 -28.72
C GLY A 52 2.74 2.95 -28.21
N THR A 53 2.30 4.21 -28.12
CA THR A 53 3.10 5.33 -27.62
C THR A 53 3.03 5.35 -26.09
N PRO A 54 4.15 5.63 -25.39
CA PRO A 54 4.11 5.73 -23.95
C PRO A 54 3.32 6.96 -23.49
N VAL A 55 2.47 6.76 -22.50
CA VAL A 55 1.65 7.79 -21.87
C VAL A 55 1.66 7.62 -20.35
N LEU A 56 1.55 8.74 -19.63
CA LEU A 56 1.35 8.71 -18.18
C LEU A 56 -0.11 8.48 -17.86
N THR A 57 -0.36 7.53 -16.97
CA THR A 57 -1.67 7.18 -16.46
C THR A 57 -1.66 7.21 -14.94
N ASP A 58 -2.83 7.38 -14.34
CA ASP A 58 -2.97 7.09 -12.92
C ASP A 58 -2.75 5.58 -12.68
N PRO A 59 -2.20 5.20 -11.52
CA PRO A 59 -2.17 3.80 -11.12
C PRO A 59 -3.57 3.19 -11.24
N PRO A 60 -3.70 1.93 -11.67
CA PRO A 60 -4.99 1.26 -11.63
C PRO A 60 -5.53 1.28 -10.20
N GLU A 61 -6.84 1.46 -10.06
CA GLU A 61 -7.48 1.29 -8.76
C GLU A 61 -7.19 -0.12 -8.23
N PRO A 62 -6.89 -0.28 -6.92
CA PRO A 62 -6.70 -1.59 -6.33
C PRO A 62 -7.92 -2.47 -6.55
N THR A 63 -7.67 -3.73 -6.88
CA THR A 63 -8.72 -4.75 -6.99
C THR A 63 -9.35 -5.02 -5.63
N GLN A 64 -10.56 -5.60 -5.62
CA GLN A 64 -11.21 -6.01 -4.37
C GLN A 64 -10.30 -6.90 -3.50
N VAL A 65 -9.56 -7.82 -4.13
CA VAL A 65 -8.65 -8.73 -3.42
C VAL A 65 -7.51 -7.97 -2.76
N GLU A 66 -6.92 -7.00 -3.47
CA GLU A 66 -5.87 -6.15 -2.92
C GLU A 66 -6.38 -5.26 -1.79
N LEU A 67 -7.59 -4.70 -1.91
CA LEU A 67 -8.22 -3.93 -0.83
C LEU A 67 -8.47 -4.79 0.41
N VAL A 68 -8.95 -6.03 0.23
CA VAL A 68 -9.18 -6.96 1.36
C VAL A 68 -7.85 -7.29 2.04
N ALA A 69 -6.79 -7.58 1.27
CA ALA A 69 -5.47 -7.84 1.83
C ALA A 69 -4.94 -6.63 2.63
N GLN A 70 -5.06 -5.41 2.09
CA GLN A 70 -4.69 -4.18 2.80
C GLN A 70 -5.49 -3.98 4.09
N ALA A 71 -6.78 -4.32 4.09
CA ALA A 71 -7.62 -4.26 5.29
C ALA A 71 -7.21 -5.31 6.34
N GLU A 72 -6.82 -6.52 5.92
CA GLU A 72 -6.29 -7.56 6.81
C GLU A 72 -4.96 -7.16 7.44
N ASP A 73 -4.05 -6.57 6.66
CA ASP A 73 -2.78 -6.02 7.14
C ASP A 73 -3.03 -4.91 8.16
N LYS A 74 -3.94 -3.98 7.87
CA LYS A 74 -4.35 -2.93 8.80
C LYS A 74 -4.92 -3.50 10.10
N ARG A 75 -5.81 -4.50 10.02
CA ARG A 75 -6.36 -5.16 11.23
C ARG A 75 -5.24 -5.77 12.06
N THR A 76 -4.28 -6.43 11.41
CA THR A 76 -3.14 -7.06 12.09
C THR A 76 -2.27 -6.02 12.80
N ALA A 77 -1.90 -4.93 12.12
CA ALA A 77 -1.12 -3.85 12.73
C ALA A 77 -1.83 -3.22 13.94
N LEU A 78 -3.14 -2.97 13.85
CA LEU A 78 -3.92 -2.42 14.97
C LEU A 78 -4.04 -3.42 16.14
N MET A 79 -4.10 -4.72 15.86
CA MET A 79 -4.07 -5.76 16.88
C MET A 79 -2.72 -5.83 17.60
N GLU A 80 -1.61 -5.66 16.88
CA GLU A 80 -0.27 -5.59 17.45
C GLU A 80 -0.10 -4.36 18.34
N GLU A 81 -0.58 -3.20 17.88
CA GLU A 81 -0.60 -1.97 18.67
C GLU A 81 -1.41 -2.14 19.97
N ALA A 82 -2.62 -2.72 19.87
CA ALA A 82 -3.43 -3.00 21.05
C ALA A 82 -2.73 -3.97 22.01
N ASN A 83 -2.02 -4.98 21.50
CA ASN A 83 -1.23 -5.88 22.34
C ASN A 83 -0.09 -5.14 23.06
N ALA A 84 0.61 -4.23 22.38
CA ALA A 84 1.68 -3.44 22.97
C ALA A 84 1.20 -2.57 24.15
N SER A 85 -0.02 -2.04 24.10
CA SER A 85 -0.64 -1.32 25.23
C SER A 85 -1.14 -2.27 26.33
N ILE A 86 -1.71 -3.43 25.95
CA ILE A 86 -2.30 -4.37 26.91
C ILE A 86 -1.25 -5.04 27.79
N ILE A 87 -0.09 -5.43 27.23
CA ILE A 87 0.94 -6.19 27.96
C ILE A 87 1.36 -5.51 29.27
N PRO A 88 1.86 -4.26 29.29
CA PRO A 88 2.30 -3.63 30.55
C PRO A 88 1.15 -3.41 31.54
N LEU A 89 -0.04 -3.06 31.05
CA LEU A 89 -1.24 -2.90 31.89
C LEU A 89 -1.68 -4.23 32.51
N GLN A 90 -1.56 -5.33 31.76
CA GLN A 90 -1.84 -6.67 32.24
C GLN A 90 -0.81 -7.09 33.29
N ASP A 91 0.48 -6.82 33.07
CA ASP A 91 1.53 -7.12 34.05
C ASP A 91 1.28 -6.39 35.38
N ALA A 92 0.91 -5.11 35.35
CA ALA A 92 0.55 -4.35 36.55
C ALA A 92 -0.68 -4.93 37.27
N ALA A 93 -1.68 -5.38 36.51
CA ALA A 93 -2.88 -6.01 37.06
C ALA A 93 -2.58 -7.38 37.67
N ASP A 94 -1.74 -8.20 37.03
CA ASP A 94 -1.35 -9.53 37.49
C ASP A 94 -0.47 -9.48 38.74
N LEU A 95 0.27 -8.38 38.93
CA LEU A 95 1.06 -8.09 40.13
C LEU A 95 0.26 -7.41 41.24
N ASP A 96 -1.04 -7.19 41.05
CA ASP A 96 -1.92 -6.44 41.97
C ASP A 96 -1.41 -5.02 42.30
N ILE A 97 -0.66 -4.39 41.40
CA ILE A 97 -0.11 -3.03 41.55
C ILE A 97 -0.73 -2.00 40.58
N ALA A 98 -1.65 -2.43 39.71
CA ALA A 98 -2.34 -1.54 38.79
C ALA A 98 -3.20 -0.51 39.54
N THR A 99 -3.13 0.73 39.08
CA THR A 99 -4.03 1.81 39.49
C THR A 99 -5.43 1.61 38.89
N ASP A 100 -6.42 2.30 39.46
CA ASP A 100 -7.79 2.29 38.91
C ASP A 100 -7.82 2.77 37.45
N GLU A 101 -7.01 3.77 37.11
CA GLU A 101 -6.86 4.30 35.75
C GLU A 101 -6.27 3.23 34.79
N GLU A 102 -5.18 2.57 35.18
CA GLU A 102 -4.59 1.47 34.40
C GLU A 102 -5.57 0.32 34.18
N MET A 103 -6.41 0.01 35.18
CA MET A 103 -7.46 -1.01 35.06
C MET A 103 -8.58 -0.59 34.09
N GLU A 104 -8.95 0.68 34.06
CA GLU A 104 -9.89 1.23 33.08
C GLU A 104 -9.31 1.19 31.67
N SER A 105 -8.07 1.67 31.48
CA SER A 105 -7.35 1.57 30.21
C SER A 105 -7.22 0.12 29.74
N LEU A 106 -6.88 -0.82 30.62
CA LEU A 106 -6.76 -2.24 30.29
C LEU A 106 -8.08 -2.80 29.74
N ARG A 107 -9.22 -2.43 30.34
CA ARG A 107 -10.54 -2.84 29.86
C ARG A 107 -10.87 -2.22 28.51
N ALA A 108 -10.55 -0.94 28.31
CA ALA A 108 -10.78 -0.23 27.06
C ALA A 108 -9.97 -0.86 25.91
N TRP A 109 -8.67 -1.09 26.13
CA TRP A 109 -7.79 -1.74 25.16
C TRP A 109 -8.19 -3.18 24.83
N LYS A 110 -8.57 -3.99 25.83
CA LYS A 110 -9.09 -5.34 25.58
C LYS A 110 -10.38 -5.32 24.76
N ARG A 111 -11.30 -4.39 25.05
CA ARG A 111 -12.53 -4.20 24.28
C ARG A 111 -12.21 -3.82 22.83
N TYR A 112 -11.33 -2.86 22.63
CA TYR A 112 -10.86 -2.43 21.31
C TYR A 112 -10.29 -3.60 20.51
N ARG A 113 -9.36 -4.37 21.09
CA ARG A 113 -8.78 -5.57 20.46
C ARG A 113 -9.83 -6.61 20.05
N VAL A 114 -10.84 -6.84 20.89
CA VAL A 114 -11.94 -7.75 20.56
C VAL A 114 -12.80 -7.22 19.41
N LEU A 115 -13.06 -5.91 19.37
CA LEU A 115 -13.80 -5.28 18.28
C LEU A 115 -13.03 -5.35 16.96
N LEU A 116 -11.71 -5.08 16.98
CA LEU A 116 -10.84 -5.24 15.82
C LEU A 116 -10.88 -6.65 15.24
N ASN A 117 -10.81 -7.68 16.09
CA ASN A 117 -10.87 -9.07 15.65
C ASN A 117 -12.22 -9.44 15.00
N ARG A 118 -13.28 -8.67 15.25
CA ARG A 118 -14.61 -8.88 14.66
C ARG A 118 -14.84 -8.07 13.37
N VAL A 119 -13.89 -7.21 12.99
CA VAL A 119 -13.97 -6.47 11.73
C VAL A 119 -13.93 -7.44 10.56
N ASP A 120 -14.96 -7.34 9.72
CA ASP A 120 -15.08 -8.07 8.47
C ASP A 120 -14.39 -7.30 7.35
N THR A 121 -13.18 -7.75 6.99
CA THR A 121 -12.32 -7.12 5.98
C THR A 121 -12.83 -7.29 4.56
N SER A 122 -13.80 -8.20 4.33
CA SER A 122 -14.39 -8.39 3.00
C SER A 122 -15.26 -7.22 2.54
N LYS A 123 -15.65 -6.34 3.48
CA LYS A 123 -16.54 -5.19 3.24
C LYS A 123 -15.85 -3.95 2.69
N VAL A 124 -14.58 -4.02 2.33
CA VAL A 124 -13.89 -2.89 1.68
C VAL A 124 -14.67 -2.38 0.46
N PRO A 125 -14.70 -1.04 0.25
CA PRO A 125 -14.04 0.00 1.05
C PRO A 125 -14.82 0.43 2.31
N ASP A 126 -16.04 -0.05 2.51
CA ASP A 126 -16.97 0.35 3.57
C ASP A 126 -16.74 -0.42 4.89
N ILE A 127 -15.57 -0.21 5.50
CA ILE A 127 -15.23 -0.77 6.82
C ILE A 127 -15.29 0.31 7.91
N GLU A 128 -16.12 0.08 8.92
CA GLU A 128 -16.10 0.85 10.17
C GLU A 128 -15.05 0.25 11.13
N TRP A 129 -13.94 0.97 11.29
CA TRP A 129 -12.91 0.61 12.26
C TRP A 129 -13.32 1.08 13.66
N PRO A 130 -13.14 0.27 14.71
CA PRO A 130 -13.41 0.72 16.07
C PRO A 130 -12.50 1.91 16.44
N ASP A 131 -13.01 2.79 17.29
CA ASP A 131 -12.22 3.90 17.82
C ASP A 131 -11.15 3.40 18.78
N LYS A 132 -9.94 3.93 18.61
CA LYS A 132 -8.80 3.64 19.47
C LYS A 132 -9.04 4.28 20.85
N PRO A 133 -8.79 3.56 21.96
CA PRO A 133 -8.86 4.14 23.30
C PRO A 133 -7.67 5.08 23.56
N GLU A 134 -7.86 6.01 24.48
CA GLU A 134 -6.81 6.91 24.99
C GLU A 134 -5.82 6.19 25.92
#